data_AF-A0ABD0KEE7-F1
#
_entry.id   AF-A0ABD0KEE7-F1
#
_cell.length_a   1.000
_cell.length_b   1.000
_cell.length_c   1.000
_cell.angle_alpha   90.00
_cell.angle_beta   90.00
_cell.angle_gamma   90.00
#
_symmetry.space_group_name_H-M   'P 1'
#
loop_
_entity.id
_entity.type
_entity.pdbx_description
1 polymer ?
#
loop_
_entity_poly.entity_id
_entity_poly.type
_entity_poly.pdbx_seq_one_letter_code
_entity_poly.pdbx_strand_id
1 'polypeptide(L)'
;MAGVRVKRKKQRAKNFCEGELNILFEGVALKKDLLFSKLNTAVVSKNKAKAWNNIADKINSQFHGTRTGKQVKKKWQDVKQECLRIRALQKCPPTGGDPPPEDPWYADAVLNVLGEKTNLLDGIPGETEMVGFPHSVD
;
A
#
# COMPACT_ATOMS: atom_id res chain seq x y z
N MET A 1 -27.98 15.52 6.02
CA MET A 1 -27.74 15.01 4.65
C MET A 1 -26.24 15.05 4.37
N ALA A 2 -25.72 14.03 3.68
CA ALA A 2 -24.34 13.52 3.75
C ALA A 2 -23.20 14.55 3.56
N GLY A 3 -22.23 14.53 4.48
CA GLY A 3 -21.04 15.38 4.43
C GLY A 3 -20.09 15.02 3.28
N VAL A 4 -19.82 16.00 2.42
CA VAL A 4 -18.82 15.92 1.36
C VAL A 4 -17.43 15.77 1.99
N ARG A 5 -16.86 14.57 1.92
CA ARG A 5 -15.51 14.30 2.40
C ARG A 5 -14.50 14.92 1.43
N VAL A 6 -14.07 16.14 1.72
CA VAL A 6 -13.00 16.85 0.99
C VAL A 6 -11.74 16.00 1.02
N LYS A 7 -11.38 15.39 -0.12
CA LYS A 7 -10.08 14.75 -0.32
C LYS A 7 -9.02 15.85 -0.33
N ARG A 8 -8.35 16.06 0.80
CA ARG A 8 -7.21 16.98 0.90
C ARG A 8 -6.20 16.60 -0.19
N LYS A 9 -5.89 17.56 -1.08
CA LYS A 9 -4.90 17.43 -2.15
C LYS A 9 -3.53 17.24 -1.49
N LYS A 10 -3.17 15.98 -1.25
CA LYS A 10 -1.88 15.61 -0.68
C LYS A 10 -0.84 16.00 -1.72
N GLN A 11 0.12 16.87 -1.35
CA GLN A 11 1.29 17.18 -2.16
C GLN A 11 1.82 15.88 -2.78
N ARG A 12 1.95 15.86 -4.11
CA ARG A 12 2.32 14.69 -4.89
C ARG A 12 3.78 14.36 -4.55
N ALA A 13 3.98 13.51 -3.53
CA ALA A 13 5.28 12.91 -3.26
C ALA A 13 5.80 12.30 -4.57
N LYS A 14 7.13 12.37 -4.83
CA LYS A 14 7.76 11.77 -6.03
C LYS A 14 7.13 10.39 -6.27
N ASN A 15 6.47 10.23 -7.42
CA ASN A 15 5.74 9.01 -7.75
C ASN A 15 6.70 7.82 -7.61
N PHE A 16 6.20 6.69 -7.08
CA PHE A 16 6.96 5.44 -7.14
C PHE A 16 7.21 5.13 -8.63
N CYS A 17 8.48 4.96 -9.00
CA CYS A 17 8.86 4.51 -10.33
C CYS A 17 8.50 3.03 -10.49
N GLU A 18 8.39 2.56 -11.72
CA GLU A 18 8.06 1.18 -12.05
C GLU A 18 9.07 0.19 -11.44
N GLY A 19 10.36 0.51 -11.46
CA GLY A 19 11.39 -0.30 -10.81
C GLY A 19 11.22 -0.38 -9.27
N GLU A 20 10.77 0.70 -8.63
CA GLU A 20 10.51 0.72 -7.19
C GLU A 20 9.27 -0.11 -6.84
N LEU A 21 8.27 -0.11 -7.73
CA LEU A 21 7.08 -0.95 -7.61
C LEU A 21 7.44 -2.43 -7.79
N ASN A 22 8.33 -2.77 -8.72
CA ASN A 22 8.77 -4.15 -8.92
C ASN A 22 9.41 -4.72 -7.65
N ILE A 23 10.38 -4.00 -7.06
CA ILE A 23 11.01 -4.41 -5.79
C ILE A 23 10.00 -4.51 -4.66
N LEU A 24 9.02 -3.59 -4.62
CA LEU A 24 7.93 -3.65 -3.66
C LEU A 24 7.13 -4.95 -3.82
N PHE A 25 6.71 -5.29 -5.04
CA PHE A 25 5.92 -6.49 -5.31
C PHE A 25 6.70 -7.77 -5.01
N GLU A 26 7.96 -7.87 -5.44
CA GLU A 26 8.82 -8.99 -5.12
C GLU A 26 9.03 -9.14 -3.60
N GLY A 27 9.31 -8.04 -2.91
CA GLY A 27 9.54 -8.04 -1.47
C GLY A 27 8.30 -8.47 -0.68
N VAL A 28 7.11 -8.04 -1.13
CA VAL A 28 5.84 -8.45 -0.53
C VAL A 28 5.53 -9.90 -0.89
N ALA A 29 5.76 -10.34 -2.12
CA ALA A 29 5.55 -11.73 -2.56
C ALA A 29 6.34 -12.72 -1.70
N LEU A 30 7.61 -12.41 -1.43
CA LEU A 30 8.50 -13.24 -0.60
C LEU A 30 8.04 -13.32 0.86
N LYS A 31 7.50 -12.22 1.40
CA LYS A 31 7.11 -12.11 2.82
C LYS A 31 5.60 -12.15 3.03
N LYS A 32 4.82 -12.58 2.03
CA LYS A 32 3.34 -12.49 2.04
C LYS A 32 2.71 -13.27 3.18
N ASP A 33 3.25 -14.44 3.51
CA ASP A 33 2.76 -15.29 4.59
C ASP A 33 2.87 -14.58 5.95
N LEU A 34 4.00 -13.93 6.23
CA LEU A 34 4.21 -13.14 7.44
C LEU A 34 3.39 -11.85 7.45
N LEU A 35 3.38 -11.12 6.32
CA LEU A 35 2.73 -9.81 6.20
C LEU A 35 1.21 -9.92 6.32
N PHE A 36 0.62 -10.95 5.71
CA PHE A 36 -0.82 -11.21 5.71
C PHE A 36 -1.23 -12.33 6.66
N SER A 37 -0.33 -12.75 7.56
CA SER A 37 -0.65 -13.70 8.62
C SER A 37 -1.82 -13.19 9.45
N LYS A 38 -2.77 -14.08 9.73
CA LYS A 38 -3.94 -13.83 10.58
C LYS A 38 -3.56 -13.58 12.05
N LEU A 39 -2.30 -13.87 12.41
CA LEU A 39 -1.76 -13.63 13.74
C LEU A 39 -1.50 -12.12 13.95
N ASN A 40 -1.96 -11.61 15.09
CA ASN A 40 -1.81 -10.21 15.50
C ASN A 40 -1.23 -10.08 16.91
N THR A 41 -0.23 -10.92 17.25
CA THR A 41 0.50 -10.77 18.51
C THR A 41 1.48 -9.60 18.42
N ALA A 42 1.88 -9.02 19.57
CA ALA A 42 2.85 -7.92 19.61
C ALA A 42 4.16 -8.26 18.87
N VAL A 43 4.60 -9.51 18.97
CA VAL A 43 5.79 -10.03 18.26
C VAL A 43 5.57 -10.05 16.75
N VAL A 44 4.41 -10.52 16.28
CA VAL A 44 4.08 -10.55 14.85
C VAL A 44 3.96 -9.14 14.29
N SER A 45 3.37 -8.19 15.02
CA SER A 45 3.29 -6.78 14.61
C SER A 45 4.68 -6.15 14.42
N LYS A 46 5.62 -6.43 15.33
CA LYS A 46 7.03 -6.00 15.18
C LYS A 46 7.70 -6.66 13.97
N ASN A 47 7.46 -7.94 13.73
CA ASN A 47 7.99 -8.65 12.57
C ASN A 47 7.42 -8.12 11.25
N LYS A 48 6.11 -7.80 11.20
CA LYS A 48 5.47 -7.13 10.06
C LYS A 48 6.12 -5.78 9.78
N ALA A 49 6.34 -4.96 10.81
CA ALA A 49 7.02 -3.67 10.67
C ALA A 49 8.47 -3.82 10.16
N LYS A 50 9.21 -4.79 10.70
CA LYS A 50 10.57 -5.12 10.24
C LYS A 50 10.60 -5.58 8.78
N ALA A 51 9.64 -6.40 8.37
CA ALA A 51 9.49 -6.84 6.98
C ALA A 51 9.28 -5.65 6.04
N TRP A 52 8.39 -4.71 6.38
CA TRP A 52 8.17 -3.50 5.59
C TRP A 52 9.42 -2.60 5.52
N ASN A 53 10.13 -2.42 6.64
CA ASN A 53 11.38 -1.67 6.65
C ASN A 53 12.47 -2.34 5.80
N ASN A 54 12.55 -3.67 5.80
CA ASN A 54 13.50 -4.39 4.95
C ASN A 54 13.20 -4.22 3.44
N ILE A 55 11.92 -4.14 3.06
CA ILE A 55 11.54 -3.83 1.66
C ILE A 55 11.91 -2.38 1.33
N ALA A 56 11.67 -1.45 2.26
CA ALA A 56 12.04 -0.04 2.09
C ALA A 56 13.55 0.15 1.94
N ASP A 57 14.34 -0.55 2.77
CA ASP A 57 15.79 -0.57 2.69
C ASP A 57 16.28 -1.06 1.32
N LYS A 58 15.70 -2.15 0.81
CA LYS A 58 16.02 -2.66 -0.53
C LYS A 58 15.71 -1.65 -1.64
N ILE A 59 14.58 -0.93 -1.55
CA ILE A 59 14.23 0.15 -2.49
C ILE A 59 15.24 1.30 -2.37
N ASN A 60 15.56 1.72 -1.15
CA ASN A 60 16.47 2.83 -0.89
C ASN A 60 17.89 2.52 -1.39
N SER A 61 18.35 1.28 -1.23
CA SER A 61 19.64 0.80 -1.71
C SER A 61 19.76 0.84 -3.24
N GLN A 62 18.67 0.62 -3.97
CA GLN A 62 18.67 0.55 -5.44
C GLN A 62 18.37 1.90 -6.11
N PHE A 63 17.54 2.74 -5.46
CA PHE A 63 17.01 3.98 -6.06
C PHE A 63 17.44 5.25 -5.31
N HIS A 64 18.42 5.17 -4.40
CA HIS A 64 18.93 6.29 -3.60
C HIS A 64 17.81 7.07 -2.87
N GLY A 65 16.76 6.36 -2.45
CA GLY A 65 15.58 6.92 -1.81
C GLY A 65 15.68 6.98 -0.28
N THR A 66 14.81 7.79 0.35
CA THR A 66 14.59 7.83 1.81
C THR A 66 13.17 7.37 2.15
N ARG A 67 12.74 6.25 1.57
CA ARG A 67 11.42 5.68 1.85
C ARG A 67 11.43 4.88 3.14
N THR A 68 10.38 5.04 3.93
CA THR A 68 10.18 4.26 5.18
C THR A 68 9.24 3.08 4.96
N GLY A 69 9.35 2.04 5.80
CA GLY A 69 8.44 0.89 5.74
C GLY A 69 6.96 1.28 5.80
N LYS A 70 6.61 2.33 6.54
CA LYS A 70 5.25 2.90 6.59
C LYS A 70 4.78 3.40 5.21
N GLN A 71 5.62 4.15 4.49
CA GLN A 71 5.30 4.64 3.15
C GLN A 71 5.16 3.50 2.13
N VAL A 72 6.03 2.50 2.23
CA VAL A 72 6.01 1.32 1.37
C VAL A 72 4.74 0.49 1.60
N LYS A 73 4.37 0.25 2.86
CA LYS A 73 3.10 -0.39 3.24
C LYS A 73 1.90 0.39 2.67
N LYS A 74 1.89 1.71 2.85
CA LYS A 74 0.82 2.57 2.32
C LYS A 74 0.71 2.44 0.81
N LYS A 75 1.84 2.50 0.10
CA LYS A 75 1.86 2.37 -1.36
C LYS A 75 1.32 1.03 -1.82
N TRP A 76 1.68 -0.06 -1.15
CA TRP A 76 1.11 -1.38 -1.41
C TRP A 76 -0.42 -1.39 -1.25
N GLN A 77 -0.95 -0.76 -0.19
CA GLN A 77 -2.39 -0.63 0.01
C GLN A 77 -3.07 0.18 -1.10
N ASP A 78 -2.49 1.33 -1.48
CA ASP A 78 -3.00 2.14 -2.59
C ASP A 78 -3.02 1.35 -3.91
N VAL A 79 -1.95 0.64 -4.25
CA VAL A 79 -1.86 -0.20 -5.46
C VAL A 79 -2.90 -1.33 -5.42
N LYS A 80 -3.03 -2.03 -4.28
CA LYS A 80 -4.04 -3.07 -4.10
C LYS A 80 -5.45 -2.52 -4.33
N GLN A 81 -5.80 -1.40 -3.70
CA GLN A 81 -7.12 -0.79 -3.82
C GLN A 81 -7.38 -0.33 -5.26
N GLU A 82 -6.38 0.20 -5.94
CA GLU A 82 -6.48 0.60 -7.34
C GLU A 82 -6.78 -0.58 -8.25
N CYS A 83 -6.04 -1.69 -8.14
CA CYS A 83 -6.31 -2.91 -8.92
C CYS A 83 -7.73 -3.45 -8.67
N LEU A 84 -8.19 -3.44 -7.41
CA LEU A 84 -9.54 -3.90 -7.07
C LEU A 84 -10.62 -2.98 -7.63
N ARG A 85 -10.38 -1.66 -7.59
CA ARG A 85 -11.28 -0.65 -8.15
C ARG A 85 -11.39 -0.82 -9.67
N ILE A 86 -10.28 -0.94 -10.37
CA ILE A 86 -10.25 -1.16 -11.83
C ILE A 86 -11.04 -2.42 -12.18
N ARG A 87 -10.79 -3.53 -11.48
CA ARG A 87 -11.51 -4.78 -11.72
C ARG A 87 -12.99 -4.71 -11.38
N ALA A 88 -13.37 -3.97 -10.34
CA ALA A 88 -14.77 -3.73 -10.01
C ALA A 88 -15.46 -2.91 -11.10
N LEU A 89 -14.77 -1.91 -11.68
CA LEU A 89 -15.26 -1.14 -12.82
C LEU A 89 -15.36 -1.98 -14.10
N GLN A 90 -14.43 -2.92 -14.33
CA GLN A 90 -14.54 -3.87 -15.45
C GLN A 90 -15.73 -4.82 -15.31
N LYS A 91 -16.02 -5.31 -14.10
CA LYS A 91 -17.15 -6.21 -13.83
C LYS A 91 -18.50 -5.48 -13.86
N CYS A 92 -18.52 -4.24 -13.38
CA CYS A 92 -19.71 -3.41 -13.26
C CYS A 92 -19.45 -2.08 -13.97
N PRO A 93 -19.32 -2.06 -15.31
CA PRO A 93 -19.04 -0.84 -16.03
C PRO A 93 -20.21 0.14 -15.81
N PRO A 94 -19.95 1.40 -15.44
CA PRO A 94 -21.01 2.40 -15.41
C PRO A 94 -21.61 2.48 -16.81
N THR A 95 -22.93 2.40 -16.92
CA THR A 95 -23.71 2.25 -18.16
C THR A 95 -23.69 3.48 -19.09
N GLY A 96 -22.59 4.22 -19.12
CA GLY A 96 -22.40 5.44 -19.90
C GLY A 96 -21.17 5.36 -20.79
N GLY A 97 -21.17 4.49 -21.80
CA GLY A 97 -20.35 4.60 -23.02
C GLY A 97 -18.81 4.49 -22.91
N ASP A 98 -18.20 4.64 -21.74
CA ASP A 98 -16.75 4.57 -21.59
C ASP A 98 -16.27 3.11 -21.57
N PRO A 99 -15.23 2.77 -22.37
CA PRO A 99 -14.63 1.45 -22.30
C PRO A 99 -14.06 1.21 -20.89
N PRO A 100 -14.18 -0.03 -20.36
CA PRO A 100 -13.70 -0.33 -19.03
C PRO A 100 -12.19 -0.08 -18.91
N PRO A 101 -11.69 0.36 -17.74
CA PRO A 101 -10.27 0.67 -17.59
C PRO A 101 -9.42 -0.58 -17.80
N GLU A 102 -8.31 -0.40 -18.53
CA GLU A 102 -7.33 -1.44 -18.81
C GLU A 102 -6.63 -1.87 -17.51
N ASP A 103 -6.26 -3.14 -17.42
CA ASP A 103 -5.47 -3.62 -16.30
C ASP A 103 -4.08 -2.95 -16.31
N PRO A 104 -3.63 -2.37 -15.18
CA PRO A 104 -2.28 -1.83 -15.10
C PRO A 104 -1.25 -2.96 -15.27
N TRP A 105 -0.07 -2.65 -15.79
CA TRP A 105 0.99 -3.64 -16.06
C TRP A 105 1.37 -4.50 -14.85
N TYR A 106 1.14 -4.01 -13.64
CA TYR A 106 1.41 -4.71 -12.38
C TYR A 106 0.22 -5.49 -11.80
N ALA A 107 -0.93 -5.51 -12.47
CA ALA A 107 -2.15 -6.16 -11.97
C ALA A 107 -1.92 -7.63 -11.64
N ASP A 108 -1.29 -8.37 -12.55
CA ASP A 108 -1.00 -9.79 -12.37
C ASP A 108 -0.07 -10.04 -11.17
N ALA A 109 1.01 -9.25 -11.05
CA ALA A 109 1.94 -9.33 -9.92
C ALA A 109 1.23 -9.08 -8.58
N VAL A 110 0.35 -8.07 -8.52
CA VAL A 110 -0.44 -7.77 -7.32
C VAL A 110 -1.40 -8.91 -7.01
N LEU A 111 -2.07 -9.48 -8.01
CA LEU A 111 -3.01 -10.59 -7.84
C LEU A 111 -2.30 -11.87 -7.37
N ASN A 112 -1.12 -12.18 -7.90
CA ASN A 112 -0.32 -13.32 -7.49
C ASN A 112 0.12 -13.25 -6.01
N VAL A 113 0.40 -12.03 -5.53
CA VAL A 113 0.68 -11.78 -4.12
C VAL A 113 -0.56 -11.96 -3.24
N LEU A 114 -1.72 -11.50 -3.71
CA LEU A 114 -2.99 -11.59 -2.98
C LEU A 114 -3.53 -13.03 -2.91
N GLY A 115 -3.32 -13.83 -3.96
CA GLY A 115 -3.88 -15.18 -4.08
C GLY A 115 -5.40 -15.24 -3.93
N GLU A 116 -5.98 -16.44 -3.98
CA GLU A 116 -7.43 -16.64 -3.78
C GLU A 116 -7.91 -16.39 -2.33
N LYS A 117 -6.98 -16.33 -1.35
CA LYS A 117 -7.32 -16.47 0.09
C LYS A 117 -7.17 -15.23 0.97
N THR A 118 -6.70 -14.09 0.48
CA THR A 118 -6.44 -12.95 1.40
C THR A 118 -7.64 -12.04 1.60
N ASN A 119 -8.16 -12.06 2.83
CA ASN A 119 -9.19 -11.16 3.35
C ASN A 119 -8.91 -9.71 2.91
N LEU A 120 -9.81 -9.22 2.06
CA LEU A 120 -9.73 -7.98 1.29
C LEU A 120 -9.78 -6.71 2.17
N LEU A 121 -9.81 -6.86 3.49
CA LEU A 121 -10.45 -5.94 4.43
C LEU A 121 -9.66 -5.74 5.74
N ASP A 122 -8.33 -5.92 5.78
CA ASP A 122 -7.57 -5.48 6.96
C ASP A 122 -7.55 -3.94 6.98
N GLY A 123 -8.52 -3.39 7.72
CA GLY A 123 -8.88 -1.99 7.76
C GLY A 123 -7.69 -1.09 8.05
N ILE A 124 -7.73 0.10 7.47
CA ILE A 124 -6.78 1.19 7.72
C ILE A 124 -6.77 1.46 9.24
N PRO A 125 -5.72 1.15 10.02
CA PRO A 125 -5.58 1.79 11.31
C PRO A 125 -5.28 3.26 11.00
N GLY A 126 -6.23 4.14 11.32
CA GLY A 126 -6.05 5.58 11.23
C GLY A 126 -4.88 5.99 12.09
N GLU A 127 -3.71 6.13 11.48
CA GLU A 127 -2.52 6.68 12.12
C GLU A 127 -2.72 8.21 12.24
N THR A 128 -3.39 8.61 13.32
CA THR A 128 -3.16 9.90 13.97
C THR A 128 -1.86 9.73 14.75
N GLU A 129 -0.73 10.02 14.13
CA GLU A 129 0.47 10.36 14.90
C GLU A 129 0.32 11.83 15.32
N MET A 130 -0.01 12.01 16.59
CA MET A 130 0.10 13.29 17.27
C MET A 130 1.57 13.72 17.24
N VAL A 131 1.85 14.84 16.59
CA VAL A 131 3.12 15.55 16.72
C VAL A 131 3.15 16.25 18.07
N GLY A 132 3.56 15.53 19.11
CA GLY A 132 3.94 16.11 20.40
C GLY A 132 5.45 16.32 20.45
N PHE A 133 5.91 17.49 20.00
CA PHE A 133 7.25 17.98 20.32
C PHE A 133 7.13 19.00 21.46
N PRO A 134 7.53 18.67 22.71
CA PRO A 134 7.99 19.69 23.63
C PRO A 134 9.48 19.92 23.35
N HIS A 135 9.81 20.99 22.62
CA HIS A 135 11.16 21.54 22.71
C HIS A 135 11.27 22.19 24.09
N SER A 136 12.03 21.53 24.96
CA SER A 136 12.53 22.13 26.20
C SER A 136 13.40 23.31 25.83
N VAL A 137 13.05 24.49 26.32
CA VAL A 137 13.96 25.63 26.42
C VAL A 137 14.49 25.61 27.85
N ASP A 138 15.81 25.51 27.99
CA ASP A 138 16.55 26.00 29.16
C ASP A 138 17.33 27.22 28.69
#